data_AF-A0A8H7F997-F1
#
_entry.id   AF-A0A8H7F997-F1
#
_cell.length_a   1.000
_cell.length_b   1.000
_cell.length_c   1.000
_cell.angle_alpha   90.00
_cell.angle_beta   90.00
_cell.angle_gamma   90.00
#
_symmetry.space_group_name_H-M   'P 1'
#
loop_
_entity.id
_entity.type
_entity.pdbx_description
1 polymer ?
#
loop_
_entity_poly.entity_id
_entity_poly.type
_entity_poly.pdbx_seq_one_letter_code
_entity_poly.pdbx_strand_id
1 'polypeptide(L)'
;MGVHGLTTYLRENSRTLSKSITFPTPSGNVVSIVVDGWSFIYNLYQDSKLPWVCGGEYPEFSKLIIETVEAWIRLGLKIYFVFDGACPDLKFPTMVNRLGQSHVQPALLFFRTSSTSRSTPRFLNETRILPPLSYPTCTRILEELAQKHAALEVLYADEEGDPYSVELAGRVGGYVVGNDSDFVILNARGYLGYIPLDDMVWESVVPDQSPLVDNDPGDDFQQVNNNKSRKKREIKAGRGILPPEGAQSLRLSCSVYHPDVLAAHLKLPVTLLPLLVLQ
;
A
#
# COMPACT_ATOMS: atom_id res chain seq x y z
N MET A 1 -10.27 -15.76 -1.69
CA MET A 1 -11.74 -15.71 -1.82
C MET A 1 -12.12 -14.60 -0.89
N GLY A 2 -12.87 -13.60 -1.35
CA GLY A 2 -13.22 -12.48 -0.50
C GLY A 2 -14.58 -11.93 -0.83
N VAL A 3 -15.05 -10.99 0.00
CA VAL A 3 -16.43 -10.51 -0.09
C VAL A 3 -16.61 -9.73 -1.38
N HIS A 4 -17.45 -10.26 -2.27
CA HIS A 4 -17.66 -9.66 -3.59
C HIS A 4 -18.26 -8.25 -3.45
N GLY A 5 -17.61 -7.27 -4.08
CA GLY A 5 -18.07 -5.87 -4.07
C GLY A 5 -17.70 -5.07 -2.81
N LEU A 6 -17.06 -5.69 -1.80
CA LEU A 6 -16.69 -4.99 -0.56
C LEU A 6 -15.71 -3.84 -0.81
N THR A 7 -14.67 -4.04 -1.62
CA THR A 7 -13.73 -2.96 -2.00
C THR A 7 -14.45 -1.76 -2.60
N THR A 8 -15.41 -2.01 -3.52
CA THR A 8 -16.20 -0.95 -4.16
C THR A 8 -17.06 -0.23 -3.15
N TYR A 9 -17.74 -0.99 -2.28
CA TYR A 9 -18.58 -0.44 -1.22
C TYR A 9 -17.79 0.46 -0.25
N LEU A 10 -16.59 0.04 0.15
CA LEU A 10 -15.71 0.85 1.01
C LEU A 10 -15.30 2.15 0.33
N ARG A 11 -14.95 2.11 -0.97
CA ARG A 11 -14.56 3.30 -1.74
C ARG A 11 -15.71 4.30 -1.88
N GLU A 12 -16.91 3.81 -2.21
CA GLU A 12 -18.11 4.64 -2.36
C GLU A 12 -18.53 5.30 -1.05
N ASN A 13 -18.35 4.61 0.07
CA ASN A 13 -18.71 5.09 1.41
C ASN A 13 -17.52 5.61 2.22
N SER A 14 -16.38 5.85 1.57
CA SER A 14 -15.11 6.21 2.21
C SER A 14 -15.22 7.40 3.17
N ARG A 15 -15.99 8.44 2.81
CA ARG A 15 -16.20 9.63 3.67
C ARG A 15 -16.76 9.31 5.06
N THR A 16 -17.52 8.22 5.17
CA THR A 16 -18.18 7.81 6.40
C THR A 16 -17.41 6.68 7.09
N LEU A 17 -16.81 5.78 6.30
CA LEU A 17 -16.18 4.56 6.78
C LEU A 17 -14.69 4.71 7.07
N SER A 18 -14.02 5.69 6.45
CA SER A 18 -12.58 5.85 6.57
C SER A 18 -12.18 7.03 7.45
N LYS A 19 -11.02 6.89 8.09
CA LYS A 19 -10.35 7.96 8.83
C LYS A 19 -8.96 8.17 8.25
N SER A 20 -8.63 9.43 7.94
CA SER A 20 -7.28 9.76 7.48
C SER A 20 -6.29 9.76 8.65
N ILE A 21 -5.14 9.14 8.47
CA ILE A 21 -3.98 9.25 9.36
C ILE A 21 -2.76 9.71 8.56
N THR A 22 -1.80 10.35 9.24
CA THR A 22 -0.58 10.86 8.60
C THR A 22 0.64 10.47 9.42
N PHE A 23 1.69 10.05 8.73
CA PHE A 23 3.00 9.71 9.28
C PHE A 23 4.07 10.71 8.83
N PRO A 24 5.10 11.01 9.65
CA PRO A 24 5.25 10.59 11.05
C PRO A 24 4.13 11.16 11.93
N THR A 25 3.74 10.43 12.97
CA THR A 25 2.66 10.90 13.86
C THR A 25 3.13 12.13 14.65
N PRO A 26 2.27 13.15 14.87
CA PRO A 26 2.64 14.33 15.67
C PRO A 26 3.08 13.98 17.09
N SER A 27 2.57 12.87 17.63
CA SER A 27 2.92 12.34 18.95
C SER A 27 4.33 11.75 19.04
N GLY A 28 4.99 11.46 17.90
CA GLY A 28 6.28 10.76 17.88
C GLY A 28 6.21 9.29 18.33
N ASN A 29 5.01 8.76 18.54
CA ASN A 29 4.81 7.36 18.91
C ASN A 29 5.16 6.46 17.73
N VAL A 30 5.86 5.35 18.04
CA VAL A 30 6.11 4.27 17.09
C VAL A 30 4.77 3.65 16.71
N VAL A 31 4.52 3.54 15.42
CA VAL A 31 3.30 2.89 14.89
C VAL A 31 3.69 1.58 14.22
N SER A 32 3.05 0.51 14.64
CA SER A 32 3.22 -0.81 14.04
C SER A 32 2.29 -0.97 12.84
N ILE A 33 2.83 -1.47 11.73
CA ILE A 33 2.06 -1.91 10.57
C ILE A 33 2.40 -3.37 10.26
N VAL A 34 1.36 -4.16 10.00
CA VAL A 34 1.47 -5.53 9.51
C VAL A 34 1.12 -5.51 8.04
N VAL A 35 2.03 -5.93 7.17
CA VAL A 35 1.92 -5.80 5.72
C VAL A 35 1.70 -7.17 5.11
N ASP A 36 0.62 -7.33 4.35
CA ASP A 36 0.46 -8.50 3.47
C ASP A 36 1.52 -8.46 2.37
N GLY A 37 2.42 -9.43 2.40
CA GLY A 37 3.56 -9.54 1.50
C GLY A 37 3.16 -9.72 0.04
N TRP A 38 2.06 -10.43 -0.26
CA TRP A 38 1.60 -10.55 -1.65
C TRP A 38 1.07 -9.22 -2.15
N SER A 39 0.21 -8.54 -1.38
CA SER A 39 -0.26 -7.19 -1.72
C SER A 39 0.91 -6.22 -1.93
N PHE A 40 1.94 -6.28 -1.09
CA PHE A 40 3.16 -5.48 -1.28
C PHE A 40 3.84 -5.73 -2.63
N ILE A 41 4.10 -7.00 -2.97
CA ILE A 41 4.76 -7.37 -4.24
C ILE A 41 3.94 -6.89 -5.45
N TYR A 42 2.62 -7.11 -5.43
CA TYR A 42 1.75 -6.70 -6.53
C TYR A 42 1.72 -5.18 -6.71
N ASN A 43 1.56 -4.41 -5.63
CA ASN A 43 1.56 -2.95 -5.71
C ASN A 43 2.90 -2.40 -6.17
N LEU A 44 4.01 -2.98 -5.68
CA LEU A 44 5.33 -2.48 -6.05
C LEU A 44 5.61 -2.64 -7.55
N TYR A 45 5.20 -3.77 -8.16
CA TYR A 45 5.26 -3.92 -9.62
C TYR A 45 4.28 -3.00 -10.36
N GLN A 46 3.10 -2.76 -9.78
CA GLN A 46 2.09 -1.91 -10.38
C GLN A 46 2.52 -0.44 -10.43
N ASP A 47 3.07 0.07 -9.35
CA ASP A 47 3.45 1.47 -9.21
C ASP A 47 4.79 1.79 -9.90
N SER A 48 5.73 0.84 -9.88
CA SER A 48 7.04 1.02 -10.51
C SER A 48 7.03 0.98 -12.04
N LYS A 49 6.01 0.36 -12.63
CA LYS A 49 5.90 0.12 -14.08
C LYS A 49 7.11 -0.64 -14.66
N LEU A 50 7.80 -1.44 -13.84
CA LEU A 50 8.87 -2.30 -14.33
C LEU A 50 8.36 -3.23 -15.44
N PRO A 51 9.14 -3.44 -16.52
CA PRO A 51 8.72 -4.29 -17.62
C PRO A 51 8.68 -5.76 -17.19
N TRP A 52 7.48 -6.27 -16.91
CA TRP A 52 7.29 -7.69 -16.60
C TRP A 52 7.66 -8.61 -17.76
N VAL A 53 7.54 -8.13 -19.01
CA VAL A 53 7.84 -8.88 -20.24
C VAL A 53 9.33 -9.22 -20.42
N CYS A 54 10.22 -8.49 -19.76
CA CYS A 54 11.67 -8.68 -19.87
C CYS A 54 12.24 -9.63 -18.80
N GLY A 55 11.39 -10.37 -18.09
CA GLY A 55 11.81 -11.29 -17.04
C GLY A 55 11.88 -10.67 -15.65
N GLY A 56 11.36 -9.44 -15.48
CA GLY A 56 10.98 -8.90 -14.17
C GLY A 56 11.94 -7.92 -13.50
N GLU A 57 13.07 -7.58 -14.13
CA GLU A 57 14.03 -6.56 -13.67
C GLU A 57 14.35 -6.69 -12.16
N TYR A 58 14.74 -7.89 -11.73
CA TYR A 58 14.94 -8.19 -10.31
C TYR A 58 15.94 -7.28 -9.57
N PRO A 59 17.03 -6.78 -10.19
CA PRO A 59 17.90 -5.79 -9.55
C PRO A 59 17.17 -4.47 -9.23
N GLU A 60 16.39 -3.95 -10.17
CA GLU A 60 15.58 -2.74 -10.03
C GLU A 60 14.47 -2.97 -9.01
N PHE A 61 13.79 -4.12 -9.09
CA PHE A 61 12.78 -4.52 -8.13
C PHE A 61 13.35 -4.59 -6.70
N SER A 62 14.56 -5.14 -6.54
CA SER A 62 15.26 -5.19 -5.24
C SER A 62 15.52 -3.79 -4.68
N LYS A 63 15.96 -2.84 -5.52
CA LYS A 63 16.18 -1.45 -5.10
C LYS A 63 14.89 -0.81 -4.61
N LEU A 64 13.79 -1.00 -5.34
CA LEU A 64 12.49 -0.45 -4.97
C LEU A 64 11.98 -1.00 -3.63
N ILE A 65 12.20 -2.29 -3.36
CA ILE A 65 11.87 -2.89 -2.06
C ILE A 65 12.64 -2.18 -0.94
N ILE A 66 13.96 -2.03 -1.11
CA ILE A 66 14.84 -1.39 -0.14
C ILE A 66 14.41 0.05 0.12
N GLU A 67 14.28 0.85 -0.95
CA GLU A 67 13.92 2.27 -0.85
C GLU A 67 12.56 2.48 -0.17
N THR A 68 11.59 1.64 -0.49
CA THR A 68 10.23 1.69 0.10
C THR A 68 10.26 1.38 1.59
N VAL A 69 10.90 0.26 1.96
CA VAL A 69 10.95 -0.18 3.37
C VAL A 69 11.77 0.79 4.21
N GLU A 70 12.91 1.26 3.71
CA GLU A 70 13.71 2.29 4.40
C GLU A 70 12.96 3.62 4.53
N ALA A 71 12.14 4.01 3.54
CA ALA A 71 11.29 5.18 3.66
C ALA A 71 10.24 5.01 4.77
N TRP A 72 9.59 3.84 4.87
CA TRP A 72 8.65 3.55 5.95
C TRP A 72 9.32 3.55 7.33
N ILE A 73 10.52 2.97 7.46
CA ILE A 73 11.29 3.00 8.70
C ILE A 73 11.65 4.46 9.08
N ARG A 74 12.05 5.29 8.11
CA ARG A 74 12.34 6.72 8.34
C ARG A 74 11.12 7.53 8.79
N LEU A 75 9.90 7.08 8.45
CA LEU A 75 8.65 7.66 8.97
C LEU A 75 8.36 7.26 10.43
N GLY A 76 9.18 6.39 11.03
CA GLY A 76 8.99 5.89 12.40
C GLY A 76 8.05 4.70 12.50
N LEU A 77 7.86 3.96 11.39
CA LEU A 77 7.03 2.76 11.38
C LEU A 77 7.82 1.53 11.85
N LYS A 78 7.18 0.69 12.66
CA LYS A 78 7.62 -0.69 12.92
C LYS A 78 6.86 -1.62 11.98
N ILE A 79 7.56 -2.39 11.17
CA ILE A 79 7.00 -3.09 10.01
C ILE A 79 7.10 -4.60 10.24
N TYR A 80 5.99 -5.29 10.01
CA TYR A 80 5.88 -6.74 10.08
C TYR A 80 5.36 -7.24 8.74
N PHE A 81 6.21 -7.86 7.93
CA PHE A 81 5.73 -8.54 6.73
C PHE A 81 5.18 -9.91 7.08
N VAL A 82 4.02 -10.23 6.52
CA VAL A 82 3.39 -11.55 6.62
C VAL A 82 3.26 -12.14 5.22
N PHE A 83 3.74 -13.37 5.08
CA PHE A 83 3.52 -14.18 3.88
C PHE A 83 2.64 -15.38 4.21
N ASP A 84 1.83 -15.79 3.23
CA ASP A 84 1.02 -17.01 3.32
C ASP A 84 1.89 -18.25 3.52
N GLY A 85 1.29 -19.24 4.19
CA GLY A 85 1.87 -20.56 4.41
C GLY A 85 1.42 -21.59 3.39
N ALA A 86 1.25 -22.82 3.87
CA ALA A 86 0.76 -23.91 3.05
C ALA A 86 -0.70 -23.66 2.64
N CYS A 87 -1.02 -23.81 1.35
CA CYS A 87 -2.38 -23.66 0.89
C CYS A 87 -3.25 -24.82 1.39
N PRO A 88 -4.38 -24.55 2.07
CA PRO A 88 -5.32 -25.59 2.46
C PRO A 88 -5.92 -26.30 1.24
N ASP A 89 -6.16 -27.61 1.35
CA ASP A 89 -6.70 -28.43 0.25
C ASP A 89 -8.01 -27.86 -0.34
N LEU A 90 -8.87 -27.29 0.52
CA LEU A 90 -10.13 -26.68 0.11
C LEU A 90 -9.93 -25.49 -0.85
N LYS A 91 -8.82 -24.75 -0.72
CA LYS A 91 -8.50 -23.58 -1.55
C LYS A 91 -7.67 -23.94 -2.79
N PHE A 92 -7.15 -25.16 -2.90
CA PHE A 92 -6.29 -25.58 -4.01
C PHE A 92 -6.94 -25.39 -5.40
N PRO A 93 -8.20 -25.79 -5.66
CA PRO A 93 -8.83 -25.57 -6.97
C PRO A 93 -8.91 -24.09 -7.33
N THR A 94 -9.21 -23.24 -6.35
CA THR A 94 -9.26 -21.78 -6.51
C THR A 94 -7.88 -21.20 -6.83
N MET A 95 -6.83 -21.69 -6.18
CA MET A 95 -5.45 -21.29 -6.51
C MET A 95 -5.06 -21.68 -7.93
N VAL A 96 -5.35 -22.91 -8.35
CA VAL A 96 -5.05 -23.39 -9.71
C VAL A 96 -5.81 -22.56 -10.74
N ASN A 97 -7.09 -22.26 -10.51
CA ASN A 97 -7.86 -21.40 -11.40
C ASN A 97 -7.27 -19.99 -11.46
N ARG A 98 -6.92 -19.41 -10.30
CA ARG A 98 -6.29 -18.08 -10.22
C ARG A 98 -4.98 -18.04 -11.00
N LEU A 99 -4.11 -19.04 -10.86
CA LEU A 99 -2.86 -19.16 -11.62
C LEU A 99 -3.12 -19.27 -13.12
N GLY A 100 -4.14 -20.03 -13.52
CA GLY A 100 -4.59 -20.13 -14.89
C GLY A 100 -4.97 -18.76 -15.47
N GLN A 101 -5.76 -17.98 -14.73
CA GLN A 101 -6.22 -16.66 -15.17
C GLN A 101 -5.14 -15.57 -15.13
N SER A 102 -4.22 -15.61 -14.15
CA SER A 102 -3.23 -14.53 -13.96
C SER A 102 -1.91 -14.76 -14.69
N HIS A 103 -1.54 -16.00 -15.00
CA HIS A 103 -0.26 -16.31 -15.65
C HIS A 103 -0.46 -16.99 -17.00
N VAL A 104 -1.26 -18.06 -17.06
CA VAL A 104 -1.36 -18.90 -18.26
C VAL A 104 -2.12 -18.18 -19.38
N GLN A 105 -3.31 -17.65 -19.11
CA GLN A 105 -4.11 -16.96 -20.13
C GLN A 105 -3.42 -15.69 -20.67
N PRO A 106 -2.86 -14.79 -19.83
CA PRO A 106 -2.16 -13.61 -20.33
C PRO A 106 -0.91 -13.98 -21.13
N ALA A 107 -0.16 -15.02 -20.73
CA ALA A 107 0.99 -15.49 -21.49
C ALA A 107 0.58 -16.02 -22.87
N LEU A 108 -0.46 -16.87 -22.94
CA LEU A 108 -0.98 -17.38 -24.21
C LEU A 108 -1.46 -16.23 -25.12
N LEU A 109 -2.15 -15.25 -24.56
CA LEU A 109 -2.61 -14.07 -25.29
C LEU A 109 -1.43 -13.25 -25.82
N PHE A 110 -0.41 -13.02 -25.01
CA PHE A 110 0.80 -12.29 -25.39
C PHE A 110 1.55 -12.96 -26.57
N PHE A 111 1.69 -14.29 -26.54
CA PHE A 111 2.42 -15.02 -27.60
C PHE A 111 1.60 -15.22 -28.89
N ARG A 112 0.27 -15.22 -28.81
CA ARG A 112 -0.62 -15.32 -29.99
C ARG A 112 -0.91 -13.99 -30.66
N THR A 113 -0.69 -12.88 -29.95
CA THR A 113 -0.92 -11.52 -30.46
C THR A 113 0.27 -11.04 -31.29
N SER A 114 0.01 -10.31 -32.38
CA SER A 114 1.09 -9.75 -33.21
C SER A 114 1.99 -8.80 -32.43
N SER A 115 3.26 -8.69 -32.83
CA SER A 115 4.24 -7.82 -32.18
C SER A 115 3.76 -6.37 -32.06
N THR A 116 3.17 -5.82 -33.12
CA THR A 116 2.63 -4.45 -33.13
C THR A 116 1.53 -4.24 -32.07
N SER A 117 0.61 -5.20 -31.94
CA SER A 117 -0.54 -5.05 -31.04
C SER A 117 -0.13 -5.27 -29.58
N ARG A 118 0.74 -6.26 -29.31
CA ARG A 118 1.17 -6.58 -27.95
C ARG A 118 2.16 -5.59 -27.33
N SER A 119 2.80 -4.74 -28.14
CA SER A 119 3.68 -3.68 -27.66
C SER A 119 2.93 -2.42 -27.18
N THR A 120 1.60 -2.38 -27.30
CA THR A 120 0.83 -1.22 -26.85
C THR A 120 0.78 -1.16 -25.31
N PRO A 121 0.86 0.04 -24.69
CA PRO A 121 0.81 0.17 -23.24
C PRO A 121 -0.46 -0.42 -22.61
N ARG A 122 -1.60 -0.28 -23.31
CA ARG A 122 -2.87 -0.85 -22.87
C ARG A 122 -2.81 -2.37 -22.78
N PHE A 123 -2.33 -3.03 -23.84
CA PHE A 123 -2.21 -4.49 -23.87
C PHE A 123 -1.27 -4.98 -22.76
N LEU A 124 -0.08 -4.37 -22.63
CA LEU A 124 0.89 -4.74 -21.61
C LEU A 124 0.36 -4.59 -20.18
N ASN A 125 -0.55 -3.64 -19.96
CA ASN A 125 -1.21 -3.44 -18.67
C ASN A 125 -2.31 -4.47 -18.42
N GLU A 126 -3.16 -4.73 -19.41
CA GLU A 126 -4.28 -5.70 -19.32
C GLU A 126 -3.79 -7.15 -19.23
N THR A 127 -2.66 -7.48 -19.85
CA THR A 127 -2.08 -8.84 -19.84
C THR A 127 -0.91 -8.98 -18.88
N ARG A 128 -0.83 -8.13 -17.85
CA ARG A 128 0.29 -8.13 -16.91
C ARG A 128 0.40 -9.48 -16.19
N ILE A 129 1.63 -9.98 -16.09
CA ILE A 129 1.97 -11.18 -15.33
C ILE A 129 2.97 -10.78 -14.26
N LEU A 130 2.81 -11.29 -13.04
CA LEU A 130 3.81 -11.12 -12.00
C LEU A 130 5.04 -11.98 -12.35
N PRO A 131 6.26 -11.41 -12.40
CA PRO A 131 7.45 -12.20 -12.73
C PRO A 131 7.66 -13.39 -11.77
N PRO A 132 8.10 -14.58 -12.25
CA PRO A 132 8.14 -15.79 -11.43
C PRO A 132 9.01 -15.69 -10.18
N LEU A 133 10.09 -14.90 -10.20
CA LEU A 133 10.99 -14.76 -9.04
C LEU A 133 10.67 -13.55 -8.17
N SER A 134 9.52 -12.88 -8.36
CA SER A 134 9.15 -11.71 -7.54
C SER A 134 9.04 -12.07 -6.06
N TYR A 135 8.40 -13.20 -5.73
CA TYR A 135 8.31 -13.70 -4.35
C TYR A 135 9.68 -13.99 -3.72
N PRO A 136 10.52 -14.91 -4.26
CA PRO A 136 11.81 -15.21 -3.64
C PRO A 136 12.79 -14.04 -3.65
N THR A 137 12.67 -13.11 -4.62
CA THR A 137 13.47 -11.88 -4.61
C THR A 137 13.03 -10.97 -3.45
N CYS A 138 11.72 -10.81 -3.24
CA CYS A 138 11.18 -9.98 -2.18
C CYS A 138 11.53 -10.53 -0.79
N THR A 139 11.24 -11.81 -0.54
CA THR A 139 11.51 -12.43 0.77
C THR A 139 12.99 -12.34 1.14
N ARG A 140 13.89 -12.69 0.21
CA ARG A 140 15.34 -12.60 0.44
C ARG A 140 15.78 -11.18 0.81
N ILE A 141 15.32 -10.16 0.07
CA ILE A 141 15.69 -8.77 0.34
C ILE A 141 15.12 -8.30 1.69
N LEU A 142 13.88 -8.65 2.02
CA LEU A 142 13.27 -8.30 3.30
C LEU A 142 13.99 -8.97 4.48
N GLU A 143 14.39 -10.24 4.33
CA GLU A 143 15.19 -10.95 5.35
C GLU A 143 16.57 -10.31 5.55
N GLU A 144 17.25 -9.91 4.46
CA GLU A 144 18.52 -9.17 4.53
C GLU A 144 18.36 -7.80 5.20
N LEU A 145 17.24 -7.10 4.98
CA LEU A 145 16.93 -5.84 5.65
C LEU A 145 16.57 -6.05 7.11
N ALA A 146 15.86 -7.11 7.46
CA ALA A 146 15.46 -7.40 8.84
C ALA A 146 16.67 -7.65 9.75
N GLN A 147 17.74 -8.23 9.19
CA GLN A 147 19.02 -8.37 9.90
C GLN A 147 19.70 -7.01 10.21
N LYS A 148 19.43 -5.98 9.39
CA LYS A 148 20.02 -4.64 9.53
C LYS A 148 19.15 -3.68 10.34
N HIS A 149 17.84 -3.91 10.36
CA HIS A 149 16.86 -3.01 10.96
C HIS A 149 15.99 -3.72 11.97
N ALA A 150 16.16 -3.40 13.26
CA ALA A 150 15.32 -3.92 14.34
C ALA A 150 13.83 -3.49 14.27
N ALA A 151 13.52 -2.54 13.38
CA ALA A 151 12.16 -2.08 13.11
C ALA A 151 11.43 -2.93 12.05
N LEU A 152 12.09 -3.95 11.48
CA LEU A 152 11.54 -4.80 10.44
C LEU A 152 11.57 -6.27 10.87
N GLU A 153 10.42 -6.94 10.78
CA GLU A 153 10.29 -8.37 11.03
C GLU A 153 9.58 -9.04 9.83
N VAL A 154 10.01 -10.24 9.46
CA VAL A 154 9.42 -11.04 8.37
C VAL A 154 8.89 -12.33 8.96
N LEU A 155 7.61 -12.61 8.73
CA LEU A 155 6.88 -13.73 9.33
C LEU A 155 6.14 -14.50 8.24
N TYR A 156 6.00 -15.80 8.47
CA TYR A 156 5.29 -16.72 7.58
C TYR A 156 4.15 -17.34 8.38
N ALA A 157 2.93 -17.24 7.85
CA ALA A 157 1.78 -17.92 8.42
C ALA A 157 1.91 -19.44 8.20
N ASP A 158 1.24 -20.24 9.02
CA ASP A 158 1.20 -21.69 8.84
C ASP A 158 0.31 -22.07 7.63
N GLU A 159 -0.82 -21.38 7.48
CA GLU A 159 -1.77 -21.56 6.38
C GLU A 159 -2.09 -20.22 5.70
N GLU A 160 -3.05 -19.46 6.23
CA GLU A 160 -3.49 -18.19 5.64
C GLU A 160 -2.90 -16.97 6.34
N GLY A 161 -2.38 -16.04 5.53
CA GLY A 161 -1.80 -14.79 5.99
C GLY A 161 -2.84 -13.81 6.52
N ASP A 162 -4.08 -13.82 6.02
CA ASP A 162 -5.04 -12.76 6.38
C ASP A 162 -5.47 -12.79 7.86
N PRO A 163 -5.94 -13.92 8.42
CA PRO A 163 -6.30 -14.00 9.84
C PRO A 163 -5.08 -13.79 10.74
N TYR A 164 -3.92 -14.34 10.35
CA TYR A 164 -2.67 -14.19 11.07
C TYR A 164 -2.23 -12.72 11.15
N SER A 165 -2.35 -11.98 10.05
CA SER A 165 -2.00 -10.55 9.98
C SER A 165 -2.85 -9.72 10.93
N VAL A 166 -4.16 -9.97 10.97
CA VAL A 166 -5.09 -9.25 11.85
C VAL A 166 -4.84 -9.58 13.32
N GLU A 167 -4.59 -10.84 13.64
CA GLU A 167 -4.24 -11.24 15.01
C GLU A 167 -2.92 -10.61 15.47
N LEU A 168 -1.89 -10.65 14.62
CA LEU A 168 -0.60 -10.03 14.89
C LEU A 168 -0.77 -8.51 15.10
N ALA A 169 -1.51 -7.83 14.22
CA ALA A 169 -1.80 -6.41 14.35
C ALA A 169 -2.51 -6.10 15.67
N GLY A 170 -3.43 -6.96 16.10
CA GLY A 170 -4.07 -6.86 17.42
C GLY A 170 -3.07 -6.94 18.57
N ARG A 171 -2.13 -7.89 18.53
CA ARG A 171 -1.11 -8.09 19.57
C ARG A 171 -0.12 -6.93 19.66
N VAL A 172 0.28 -6.36 18.53
CA VAL A 172 1.26 -5.26 18.47
C VAL A 172 0.63 -3.87 18.55
N GLY A 173 -0.71 -3.79 18.61
CA GLY A 173 -1.45 -2.52 18.59
C GLY A 173 -1.23 -1.75 17.29
N GLY A 174 -1.36 -2.42 16.14
CA GLY A 174 -1.02 -1.91 14.83
C GLY A 174 -2.16 -1.97 13.80
N TYR A 175 -1.85 -1.50 12.60
CA TYR A 175 -2.73 -1.56 11.43
C TYR A 175 -2.34 -2.74 10.54
N VAL A 176 -3.28 -3.24 9.74
CA VAL A 176 -2.98 -4.16 8.63
C VAL A 176 -2.97 -3.36 7.34
N VAL A 177 -1.93 -3.54 6.53
CA VAL A 177 -1.71 -2.87 5.26
C VAL A 177 -1.75 -3.92 4.16
N GLY A 178 -2.62 -3.74 3.17
CA GLY A 178 -2.78 -4.72 2.08
C GLY A 178 -3.74 -4.22 1.01
N ASN A 179 -4.14 -5.11 0.10
CA ASN A 179 -5.16 -4.84 -0.91
C ASN A 179 -6.44 -5.66 -0.71
N ASP A 180 -6.42 -6.69 0.15
CA ASP A 180 -7.63 -7.45 0.43
C ASP A 180 -8.58 -6.62 1.30
N SER A 181 -9.80 -6.40 0.82
CA SER A 181 -10.81 -5.72 1.62
C SER A 181 -11.28 -6.55 2.80
N ASP A 182 -11.03 -7.86 2.81
CA ASP A 182 -11.46 -8.75 3.88
C ASP A 182 -10.83 -8.38 5.24
N PHE A 183 -9.70 -7.67 5.26
CA PHE A 183 -9.12 -7.13 6.49
C PHE A 183 -10.03 -6.20 7.29
N VAL A 184 -11.08 -5.63 6.69
CA VAL A 184 -12.06 -4.78 7.39
C VAL A 184 -13.14 -5.58 8.12
N ILE A 185 -13.38 -6.82 7.72
CA ILE A 185 -14.41 -7.68 8.32
C ILE A 185 -13.84 -8.66 9.35
N LEU A 186 -12.52 -8.82 9.36
CA LEU A 186 -11.78 -9.50 10.42
C LEU A 186 -11.57 -8.55 11.60
N ASN A 187 -11.58 -9.10 12.82
CA ASN A 187 -11.41 -8.32 14.04
C ASN A 187 -10.56 -9.07 15.07
N ALA A 188 -9.69 -8.33 15.77
CA ALA A 188 -8.90 -8.81 16.89
C ALA A 188 -8.77 -7.70 17.93
N ARG A 189 -8.62 -8.06 19.21
CA ARG A 189 -8.43 -7.07 20.26
C ARG A 189 -7.12 -6.32 20.05
N GLY A 190 -7.19 -4.99 20.01
CA GLY A 190 -6.03 -4.10 19.80
C GLY A 190 -5.74 -3.77 18.33
N TYR A 191 -6.48 -4.36 17.39
CA TYR A 191 -6.33 -4.07 15.96
C TYR A 191 -6.81 -2.65 15.66
N LEU A 192 -5.98 -1.85 15.00
CA LEU A 192 -6.29 -0.44 14.72
C LEU A 192 -6.99 -0.20 13.38
N GLY A 193 -7.15 -1.25 12.56
CA GLY A 193 -7.87 -1.20 11.29
C GLY A 193 -7.01 -1.45 10.06
N TYR A 194 -7.68 -1.45 8.92
CA TYR A 194 -7.15 -1.78 7.60
C TYR A 194 -6.76 -0.53 6.82
N ILE A 195 -5.59 -0.56 6.20
CA ILE A 195 -5.06 0.50 5.32
C ILE A 195 -4.84 -0.10 3.91
N PRO A 196 -5.62 0.32 2.91
CA PRO A 196 -5.34 -0.05 1.52
C PRO A 196 -4.02 0.56 1.04
N LEU A 197 -3.17 -0.25 0.39
CA LEU A 197 -1.90 0.27 -0.18
C LEU A 197 -2.15 1.33 -1.27
N ASP A 198 -3.20 1.16 -2.07
CA ASP A 198 -3.59 2.12 -3.11
C ASP A 198 -3.96 3.52 -2.56
N ASP A 199 -4.38 3.61 -1.29
CA ASP A 199 -4.83 4.85 -0.65
C ASP A 199 -3.66 5.64 -0.02
N MET A 200 -2.43 5.15 -0.13
CA MET A 200 -1.23 5.83 0.34
C MET A 200 -0.89 7.05 -0.53
N VAL A 201 -0.67 8.19 0.13
CA VAL A 201 -0.30 9.45 -0.51
C VAL A 201 0.93 10.04 0.17
N TRP A 202 1.98 10.22 -0.61
CA TRP A 202 3.21 10.86 -0.17
C TRP A 202 3.14 12.37 -0.37
N GLU A 203 3.54 13.13 0.64
CA GLU A 203 3.62 14.58 0.61
C GLU A 203 5.06 15.02 0.94
N SER A 204 5.63 15.92 0.13
CA SER A 204 6.91 16.53 0.45
C SER A 204 6.71 17.77 1.33
N VAL A 205 7.43 17.83 2.44
CA VAL A 205 7.45 19.01 3.30
C VAL A 205 8.54 19.94 2.78
N VAL A 206 8.15 20.97 2.04
CA VAL A 206 9.06 22.09 1.74
C VAL A 206 9.10 22.97 2.99
N PRO A 207 10.28 23.25 3.58
CA PRO A 207 10.37 24.22 4.65
C PRO A 207 9.86 25.57 4.14
N ASP A 208 8.89 26.18 4.84
CA ASP A 208 8.46 27.54 4.56
C ASP A 208 9.70 28.44 4.63
N GLN A 209 10.16 28.92 3.48
CA GLN A 209 11.05 30.07 3.45
C GLN A 209 10.21 31.27 3.89
N SER A 210 10.38 31.67 5.14
CA SER A 210 9.89 32.95 5.64
C SER A 210 10.27 34.04 4.63
N PRO A 211 9.36 34.92 4.20
CA PRO A 211 9.75 36.03 3.36
C PRO A 211 10.75 36.89 4.14
N LEU A 212 11.96 37.04 3.60
CA LEU A 212 12.93 38.01 4.06
C LEU A 212 12.24 39.38 4.07
N VAL A 213 12.08 39.95 5.26
CA VAL A 213 11.65 41.33 5.42
C VAL A 213 12.88 42.17 5.10
N ASP A 214 12.98 42.65 3.86
CA ASP A 214 13.87 43.75 3.52
C ASP A 214 13.34 45.00 4.25
N ASN A 215 13.95 45.32 5.39
CA ASN A 215 13.81 46.62 6.01
C ASN A 215 14.78 47.57 5.30
N ASP A 216 14.31 48.26 4.27
CA ASP A 216 14.95 49.48 3.77
C ASP A 216 14.11 50.69 4.22
N PRO A 217 14.65 51.61 5.05
CA PRO A 217 13.90 52.72 5.60
C PRO A 217 13.91 53.90 4.62
N GLY A 218 12.92 53.93 3.73
CA GLY A 218 12.58 55.15 3.01
C GLY A 218 12.11 54.92 1.59
N ASP A 219 10.81 54.65 1.40
CA ASP A 219 10.08 55.29 0.32
C ASP A 219 8.55 55.20 0.53
N ASP A 220 7.88 56.33 0.32
CA ASP A 220 6.48 56.60 0.64
C ASP A 220 5.54 56.16 -0.50
N PHE A 221 5.52 54.86 -0.80
CA PHE A 221 4.58 54.29 -1.79
C PHE A 221 4.02 52.93 -1.36
N GLN A 222 2.73 52.92 -0.99
CA GLN A 222 1.99 51.71 -0.64
C GLN A 222 1.50 51.00 -1.93
N GLN A 223 2.21 49.96 -2.35
CA GLN A 223 1.79 49.12 -3.48
C GLN A 223 0.59 48.23 -3.07
N VAL A 224 -0.61 48.58 -3.58
CA VAL A 224 -1.83 47.78 -3.37
C VAL A 224 -1.73 46.49 -4.17
N ASN A 225 -1.38 45.40 -3.50
CA ASN A 225 -1.28 44.09 -4.13
C ASN A 225 -2.69 43.54 -4.42
N ASN A 226 -3.11 43.63 -5.68
CA ASN A 226 -4.30 42.96 -6.17
C ASN A 226 -4.13 41.44 -6.00
N ASN A 227 -4.97 40.82 -5.16
CA ASN A 227 -5.09 39.37 -4.99
C ASN A 227 -5.52 38.69 -6.30
N LYS A 228 -4.61 38.55 -7.26
CA LYS A 228 -4.78 37.69 -8.43
C LYS A 228 -3.97 36.42 -8.23
N SER A 229 -4.70 35.33 -7.99
CA SER A 229 -4.27 33.93 -8.11
C SER A 229 -2.94 33.59 -7.45
N ARG A 230 -2.98 33.15 -6.18
CA ARG A 230 -1.99 32.20 -5.67
C ARG A 230 -1.98 31.00 -6.60
N LYS A 231 -1.01 30.94 -7.53
CA LYS A 231 -0.64 29.72 -8.24
C LYS A 231 -0.38 28.67 -7.16
N LYS A 232 -1.31 27.72 -7.01
CA LYS A 232 -1.17 26.55 -6.14
C LYS A 232 0.08 25.83 -6.64
N ARG A 233 1.22 26.05 -5.98
CA ARG A 233 2.48 25.36 -6.30
C ARG A 233 2.18 23.87 -6.18
N GLU A 234 2.37 23.14 -7.26
CA GLU A 234 2.11 21.70 -7.34
C GLU A 234 2.99 20.99 -6.31
N ILE A 235 2.36 20.55 -5.22
CA ILE A 235 2.93 19.54 -4.34
C ILE A 235 3.12 18.32 -5.24
N LYS A 236 4.37 17.87 -5.42
CA LYS A 236 4.66 16.58 -6.06
C LYS A 236 4.19 15.47 -5.11
N ALA A 237 2.87 15.26 -5.08
CA ALA A 237 2.26 14.20 -4.30
C ALA A 237 2.45 12.89 -5.06
N GLY A 238 3.24 11.98 -4.49
CA GLY A 238 3.34 10.60 -4.98
C GLY A 238 2.10 9.84 -4.53
N ARG A 239 1.52 9.03 -5.40
CA ARG A 239 0.45 8.09 -5.03
C ARG A 239 0.99 6.68 -5.01
N GLY A 240 0.46 5.87 -4.10
CA GLY A 240 0.81 4.46 -3.96
C GLY A 240 1.99 4.26 -3.03
N ILE A 241 2.64 3.11 -3.19
CA ILE A 241 3.59 2.61 -2.20
C ILE A 241 4.97 3.28 -2.31
N LEU A 242 5.34 3.70 -3.51
CA LEU A 242 6.68 4.21 -3.81
C LEU A 242 6.90 5.63 -3.25
N PRO A 243 7.96 5.86 -2.46
CA PRO A 243 8.32 7.20 -2.03
C PRO A 243 8.77 8.05 -3.23
N PRO A 244 8.50 9.37 -3.23
CA PRO A 244 8.93 10.23 -4.33
C PRO A 244 10.45 10.47 -4.28
N GLU A 245 11.09 10.43 -5.45
CA GLU A 245 12.54 10.57 -5.60
C GLU A 245 13.06 11.93 -5.08
N GLY A 246 14.18 11.90 -4.34
CA GLY A 246 14.95 13.10 -3.97
C GLY A 246 14.36 13.97 -2.85
N ALA A 247 13.27 13.55 -2.20
CA ALA A 247 12.67 14.29 -1.10
C ALA A 247 13.33 13.98 0.26
N GLN A 248 13.76 15.02 0.98
CA GLN A 248 14.45 14.88 2.28
C GLN A 248 13.48 14.75 3.47
N SER A 249 12.32 15.42 3.40
CA SER A 249 11.28 15.35 4.45
C SER A 249 9.96 14.93 3.82
N LEU A 250 9.51 13.73 4.24
CA LEU A 250 8.34 13.07 3.70
C LEU A 250 7.26 12.92 4.76
N ARG A 251 6.02 13.05 4.32
CA ARG A 251 4.84 12.60 5.04
C ARG A 251 4.09 11.56 4.22
N LEU A 252 3.47 10.62 4.91
CA LEU A 252 2.62 9.60 4.31
C LEU A 252 1.23 9.69 4.92
N SER A 253 0.26 10.07 4.11
CA SER A 253 -1.16 10.11 4.48
C SER A 253 -1.85 8.85 3.96
N CYS A 254 -2.72 8.23 4.76
CA CYS A 254 -3.48 7.05 4.34
C CYS A 254 -4.87 7.00 4.96
N SER A 255 -5.78 6.27 4.31
CA SER A 255 -7.13 6.02 4.79
C SER A 255 -7.19 4.72 5.60
N VAL A 256 -7.76 4.79 6.79
CA VAL A 256 -7.97 3.63 7.67
C VAL A 256 -9.44 3.26 7.70
N TYR A 257 -9.75 1.99 7.51
CA TYR A 257 -11.08 1.40 7.68
C TYR A 257 -11.08 0.50 8.91
N HIS A 258 -11.93 0.82 9.89
CA HIS A 258 -12.02 0.05 11.13
C HIS A 258 -13.24 -0.87 11.12
N PRO A 259 -13.12 -2.14 11.56
CA PRO A 259 -14.25 -3.08 11.63
C PRO A 259 -15.47 -2.52 12.37
N ASP A 260 -15.26 -1.88 13.53
CA ASP A 260 -16.35 -1.27 14.30
C ASP A 260 -17.13 -0.19 13.54
N VAL A 261 -16.46 0.59 12.68
CA VAL A 261 -17.13 1.65 11.90
C VAL A 261 -18.00 1.02 10.82
N LEU A 262 -17.50 -0.03 10.15
CA LEU A 262 -18.29 -0.80 9.19
C LEU A 262 -19.47 -1.50 9.87
N ALA A 263 -19.25 -2.15 11.02
CA ALA A 263 -20.28 -2.83 11.80
C ALA A 263 -21.40 -1.85 12.21
N ALA A 264 -21.04 -0.68 12.75
CA ALA A 264 -21.98 0.37 13.12
C ALA A 264 -22.77 0.87 11.90
N HIS A 265 -22.11 1.06 10.75
CA HIS A 265 -22.76 1.48 9.52
C HIS A 265 -23.76 0.44 8.99
N LEU A 266 -23.40 -0.85 9.07
CA LEU A 266 -24.28 -1.97 8.68
C LEU A 266 -25.34 -2.30 9.73
N LYS A 267 -25.27 -1.69 10.92
CA LYS A 267 -26.14 -1.96 12.08
C LYS A 267 -26.07 -3.43 12.52
N LEU A 268 -24.86 -3.98 12.53
CA LEU A 268 -24.57 -5.35 12.95
C LEU A 268 -23.53 -5.35 14.09
N PRO A 269 -23.56 -6.35 14.99
CA PRO A 269 -22.43 -6.60 15.89
C PRO A 269 -21.16 -6.90 15.09
N VAL A 270 -20.02 -6.33 15.52
CA VAL A 270 -18.72 -6.53 14.84
C VAL A 270 -18.32 -8.01 14.75
N THR A 271 -18.75 -8.83 15.72
CA THR A 271 -18.51 -10.27 15.76
C THR A 271 -19.18 -11.04 14.63
N LEU A 272 -20.17 -10.44 13.94
CA LEU A 272 -20.85 -11.05 12.80
C LEU A 272 -20.23 -10.68 11.45
N LEU A 273 -19.31 -9.70 11.39
CA LEU A 273 -18.69 -9.29 10.12
C LEU A 273 -17.97 -10.44 9.39
N PRO A 274 -17.23 -11.35 10.04
CA PRO A 274 -16.58 -12.46 9.35
C PRO A 274 -17.55 -13.41 8.63
N LEU A 275 -18.83 -13.43 9.03
CA LEU A 275 -19.85 -14.27 8.39
C LEU A 275 -20.20 -13.79 6.98
N LEU A 276 -19.81 -12.56 6.61
CA LEU A 276 -20.04 -12.02 5.26
C LEU A 276 -19.21 -12.74 4.18
N VAL A 277 -18.15 -13.46 4.55
CA VAL A 277 -17.34 -14.27 3.62
C VAL A 277 -18.08 -15.55 3.16
N LEU A 278 -19.09 -15.98 3.90
CA LEU A 278 -19.79 -17.25 3.67
C LEU A 278 -20.91 -17.17 2.62
N GLN A 279 -21.06 -16.04 1.91
CA GLN A 279 -22.12 -15.82 0.91
C GLN A 279 -21.60 -15.82 -0.53
#